data_AF-A0A1T4RBZ6-F1
#
_entry.id   AF-A0A1T4RBZ6-F1
#
_cell.length_a   1.000
_cell.length_b   1.000
_cell.length_c   1.000
_cell.angle_alpha   90.00
_cell.angle_beta   90.00
_cell.angle_gamma   90.00
#
_symmetry.space_group_name_H-M   'P 1'
#
loop_
_entity.id
_entity.type
_entity.pdbx_description
1 polymer ?
#
loop_
_entity_poly.entity_id
_entity_poly.type
_entity_poly.pdbx_seq_one_letter_code
_entity_poly.pdbx_strand_id
1 'polypeptide(L)'
;MLIFIRTLLLLLLITFHTSSYALTINQYTQKHALLPCTGLETKINSFEKRITMMLSNASKKEKSNLKNEYKALHNLYKQKKCHKRKFR
;
A
#
# COMPACT_ATOMS: atom_id res chain seq x y z
N MET A 1 -23.32 17.73 -30.67
CA MET A 1 -23.49 17.38 -29.23
C MET A 1 -23.13 15.93 -28.90
N LEU A 2 -23.64 14.92 -29.62
CA LEU A 2 -23.38 13.49 -29.32
C LEU A 2 -21.89 13.08 -29.39
N ILE A 3 -21.11 13.70 -30.27
CA ILE A 3 -19.66 13.42 -30.43
C ILE A 3 -18.86 13.88 -29.20
N PHE A 4 -19.17 15.07 -28.67
CA PHE A 4 -18.52 15.61 -27.47
C PHE A 4 -18.81 14.77 -26.22
N ILE A 5 -20.02 14.23 -26.09
CA ILE A 5 -20.39 13.35 -24.98
C ILE A 5 -19.63 12.01 -25.09
N ARG A 6 -19.50 11.46 -26.30
CA ARG A 6 -18.75 10.22 -26.55
C ARG A 6 -17.26 10.36 -26.24
N THR A 7 -16.64 11.47 -26.63
CA THR A 7 -15.21 11.70 -26.35
C THR A 7 -14.96 11.96 -24.86
N LEU A 8 -15.86 12.68 -24.17
CA LEU A 8 -15.78 12.90 -22.73
C LEU A 8 -15.90 11.58 -21.94
N LEU A 9 -16.80 10.69 -22.35
CA LEU A 9 -17.00 9.38 -21.71
C LEU A 9 -15.76 8.48 -21.87
N LEU A 10 -15.14 8.47 -23.06
CA LEU A 10 -13.89 7.72 -23.29
C LEU A 10 -12.74 8.24 -22.43
N LEU A 11 -12.63 9.57 -22.28
CA LEU A 11 -11.58 10.19 -21.44
C LEU A 11 -11.74 9.81 -19.96
N LEU A 12 -12.98 9.79 -19.45
CA LEU A 12 -13.30 9.35 -18.09
C LEU A 12 -12.94 7.87 -17.88
N LEU A 13 -13.29 6.99 -18.81
CA LEU A 13 -12.98 5.56 -18.68
C LEU A 13 -11.48 5.29 -18.64
N ILE A 14 -10.68 6.04 -19.40
CA ILE A 14 -9.22 5.91 -19.41
C ILE A 14 -8.62 6.35 -18.06
N THR A 15 -9.11 7.45 -17.47
CA THR A 15 -8.60 7.92 -16.16
C THR A 15 -9.03 7.02 -15.00
N PHE A 16 -10.19 6.35 -15.09
CA PHE A 16 -10.58 5.35 -14.10
C PHE A 16 -9.70 4.10 -14.13
N HIS A 17 -9.26 3.63 -15.30
CA HIS A 17 -8.40 2.44 -15.39
C HIS A 17 -6.98 2.66 -14.85
N THR A 18 -6.42 3.86 -14.98
CA THR A 18 -5.08 4.18 -14.45
C THR A 18 -5.03 4.36 -12.94
N SER A 19 -6.16 4.63 -12.28
CA SER A 19 -6.24 4.68 -10.82
C SER A 19 -6.08 3.30 -10.15
N SER A 20 -6.17 2.22 -10.95
CA SER A 20 -6.19 0.85 -10.47
C SER A 20 -4.81 0.17 -10.44
N TYR A 21 -3.70 0.87 -10.67
CA TYR A 21 -2.39 0.23 -10.57
C TYR A 21 -2.04 -0.08 -9.11
N ALA A 22 -1.56 -1.30 -8.88
CA ALA A 22 -0.97 -1.69 -7.61
C ALA A 22 0.12 -0.67 -7.22
N LEU A 23 0.01 -0.06 -6.04
CA LEU A 23 1.05 0.86 -5.57
C LEU A 23 2.38 0.11 -5.48
N THR A 24 3.42 0.75 -5.96
CA THR A 24 4.78 0.21 -5.88
C THR A 24 5.29 0.25 -4.44
N ILE A 25 6.27 -0.60 -4.11
CA ILE A 25 6.92 -0.62 -2.80
C ILE A 25 7.42 0.79 -2.42
N ASN A 26 8.00 1.53 -3.36
CA ASN A 26 8.50 2.89 -3.13
C ASN A 26 7.39 3.88 -2.76
N GLN A 27 6.23 3.80 -3.40
CA GLN A 27 5.10 4.67 -3.06
C GLN A 27 4.56 4.35 -1.66
N TYR A 28 4.51 3.07 -1.27
CA TYR A 28 4.19 2.69 0.10
C TYR A 28 5.24 3.14 1.12
N THR A 29 6.52 3.07 0.76
CA THR A 29 7.61 3.60 1.58
C THR A 29 7.45 5.10 1.81
N GLN A 30 7.16 5.89 0.77
CA GLN A 30 6.93 7.33 0.92
C GLN A 30 5.72 7.64 1.81
N LYS A 31 4.60 6.91 1.63
CA LYS A 31 3.38 7.06 2.46
C LYS A 31 3.62 6.84 3.95
N HIS A 32 4.64 6.06 4.30
CA HIS A 32 4.96 5.69 5.68
C HIS A 32 6.31 6.25 6.18
N ALA A 33 6.98 7.07 5.37
CA ALA A 33 8.28 7.64 5.68
C ALA A 33 8.28 8.50 6.95
N LEU A 34 7.16 9.16 7.28
CA LEU A 34 7.05 10.02 8.45
C LEU A 34 6.67 9.28 9.75
N LEU A 35 6.29 8.00 9.68
CA LEU A 35 5.86 7.27 10.87
C LEU A 35 7.02 7.02 11.84
N PRO A 36 6.83 7.24 13.15
CA PRO A 36 7.81 6.84 14.16
C PRO A 36 7.88 5.31 14.26
N CYS A 37 8.94 4.78 14.88
CA CYS A 37 9.14 3.34 15.03
C CYS A 37 7.97 2.62 15.70
N THR A 38 7.38 3.21 16.75
CA THR A 38 6.18 2.68 17.42
C THR A 38 4.98 2.62 16.47
N GLY A 39 4.78 3.64 15.63
CA GLY A 39 3.74 3.65 14.61
C GLY A 39 3.96 2.63 13.50
N LEU A 40 5.22 2.40 13.10
CA LEU A 40 5.59 1.35 12.15
C LEU A 40 5.34 -0.04 12.75
N GLU A 41 5.70 -0.26 14.01
CA GLU A 41 5.50 -1.54 14.71
C GLU A 41 4.02 -1.89 14.85
N THR A 42 3.20 -0.94 15.33
CA THR A 42 1.75 -1.12 15.42
C THR A 42 1.13 -1.42 14.07
N LYS A 43 1.59 -0.77 12.99
CA LYS A 43 1.13 -1.09 11.64
C LYS A 43 1.55 -2.47 11.18
N ILE A 44 2.80 -2.87 11.38
CA ILE A 44 3.29 -4.21 11.02
C ILE A 44 2.45 -5.28 11.74
N ASN A 45 2.25 -5.13 13.05
CA ASN A 45 1.42 -6.06 13.83
C ASN A 45 -0.04 -6.10 13.37
N SER A 46 -0.61 -4.94 13.02
CA SER A 46 -1.96 -4.86 12.44
C SER A 46 -2.03 -5.54 11.06
N PHE A 47 -1.00 -5.37 10.24
CA PHE A 47 -0.89 -6.02 8.93
C PHE A 47 -0.79 -7.53 9.06
N GLU A 48 -0.01 -8.07 9.99
CA GLU A 48 0.10 -9.52 10.19
C GLU A 48 -1.24 -10.14 10.57
N LYS A 49 -1.99 -9.52 11.49
CA LYS A 49 -3.34 -9.97 11.84
C LYS A 49 -4.28 -9.92 10.64
N ARG A 50 -4.21 -8.85 9.86
CA ARG A 50 -5.09 -8.64 8.69
C ARG A 50 -4.75 -9.57 7.53
N ILE A 51 -3.48 -9.87 7.31
CA ILE A 51 -3.00 -10.81 6.29
C ILE A 51 -3.58 -12.21 6.59
N THR A 52 -3.47 -12.69 7.83
CA THR A 52 -4.04 -13.99 8.22
C THR A 52 -5.54 -14.07 7.96
N MET A 53 -6.29 -12.97 8.19
CA MET A 53 -7.73 -12.93 7.93
C MET A 53 -8.11 -12.76 6.45
N MET A 54 -7.36 -11.97 5.68
CA MET A 54 -7.70 -11.64 4.28
C MET A 54 -7.16 -12.65 3.26
N LEU A 55 -6.15 -13.45 3.59
CA LEU A 55 -5.51 -14.37 2.64
C LEU A 55 -6.47 -15.43 2.06
N SER A 56 -7.55 -15.78 2.75
CA SER A 56 -8.57 -16.73 2.26
C SER A 56 -9.46 -16.13 1.17
N ASN A 57 -9.87 -14.86 1.31
CA ASN A 57 -10.93 -14.25 0.49
C ASN A 57 -10.46 -13.12 -0.44
N ALA A 58 -9.21 -12.66 -0.33
CA ALA A 58 -8.70 -11.53 -1.14
C ALA A 58 -8.37 -11.93 -2.58
N SER A 59 -8.61 -11.00 -3.50
CA SER A 59 -8.22 -11.13 -4.91
C SER A 59 -6.69 -11.20 -5.07
N LYS A 60 -6.20 -11.78 -6.18
CA LYS A 60 -4.75 -11.85 -6.49
C LYS A 60 -4.05 -10.48 -6.41
N LYS A 61 -4.75 -9.43 -6.85
CA LYS A 61 -4.27 -8.05 -6.84
C LYS A 61 -4.14 -7.50 -5.41
N GLU A 62 -5.15 -7.71 -4.57
CA GLU A 62 -5.11 -7.30 -3.17
C GLU A 62 -4.00 -8.02 -2.40
N LYS A 63 -3.81 -9.32 -2.65
CA LYS A 63 -2.70 -10.10 -2.07
C LYS A 63 -1.33 -9.50 -2.44
N SER A 64 -1.16 -9.10 -3.70
CA SER A 64 0.07 -8.46 -4.17
C SER A 64 0.30 -7.09 -3.51
N ASN A 65 -0.75 -6.25 -3.41
CA ASN A 65 -0.68 -4.97 -2.72
C ASN A 65 -0.34 -5.12 -1.23
N LEU A 66 -1.02 -6.02 -0.53
CA LEU A 66 -0.75 -6.36 0.87
C LEU A 66 0.71 -6.78 1.08
N LYS A 67 1.24 -7.63 0.20
CA LYS A 67 2.63 -8.08 0.26
C LYS A 67 3.62 -6.94 0.02
N ASN A 68 3.34 -6.06 -0.95
CA ASN A 68 4.18 -4.91 -1.25
C ASN A 68 4.20 -3.88 -0.12
N GLU A 69 3.03 -3.60 0.48
CA GLU A 69 2.88 -2.69 1.60
C GLU A 69 3.59 -3.22 2.85
N TYR A 70 3.43 -4.51 3.16
CA TYR A 70 4.16 -5.15 4.26
C TYR A 70 5.68 -5.07 4.07
N LYS A 71 6.16 -5.35 2.84
CA LYS A 71 7.59 -5.26 2.51
C LYS A 71 8.11 -3.82 2.64
N ALA A 72 7.32 -2.82 2.24
CA ALA A 72 7.67 -1.41 2.38
C ALA A 72 7.79 -0.99 3.85
N LEU A 73 6.83 -1.39 4.69
CA LEU A 73 6.84 -1.13 6.14
C LEU A 73 8.07 -1.78 6.82
N HIS A 74 8.36 -3.03 6.48
CA HIS A 74 9.50 -3.75 7.05
C HIS A 74 10.85 -3.17 6.60
N ASN A 75 10.94 -2.72 5.33
CA ASN A 75 12.11 -2.00 4.83
C ASN A 75 12.32 -0.68 5.57
N LEU A 76 11.26 0.11 5.77
CA LEU A 76 11.31 1.34 6.56
C LEU A 76 11.74 1.08 8.00
N TYR A 77 11.20 0.03 8.62
CA TYR A 77 11.53 -0.35 9.99
C TYR A 77 13.03 -0.68 10.14
N LYS A 78 13.59 -1.40 9.16
CA LYS A 78 15.04 -1.68 9.07
C LYS A 78 15.87 -0.43 8.80
N GLN A 79 15.48 0.39 7.82
CA GLN A 79 16.19 1.63 7.46
C GLN A 79 16.28 2.60 8.65
N LYS A 80 15.19 2.74 9.41
CA LYS A 80 15.13 3.57 10.61
C LYS A 80 15.80 2.93 11.84
N LYS A 81 16.37 1.72 11.70
CA LYS A 81 17.02 0.95 12.78
C LYS A 81 16.13 0.79 14.02
N CYS A 82 14.83 0.61 13.82
CA CYS A 82 13.86 0.57 14.91
C CYS A 82 14.12 -0.58 15.91
N HIS A 83 14.71 -1.69 15.48
CA HIS A 83 15.13 -2.80 16.36
C HIS A 83 16.17 -2.41 17.43
N LYS A 84 16.95 -1.33 17.22
CA LYS A 84 17.97 -0.88 18.18
C LYS A 84 17.41 0.03 19.28
N ARG A 85 16.12 0.40 19.21
CA ARG A 85 15.42 1.13 20.29
C ARG A 85 14.69 0.17 21.23
N LYS A 86 15.33 -0.94 21.63
CA LYS A 86 14.96 -1.60 22.87
C LYS A 86 15.84 -1.02 23.96
N PHE A 87 15.25 -0.13 24.75
CA PHE A 87 15.67 0.31 26.09
C PHE A 87 17.16 0.65 26.27
N ARG A 88 17.44 1.96 26.42
CA ARG A 88 18.43 2.40 27.41
C ARG A 88 17.65 3.00 28.57
#